data_AF-A0AAW6E312-F1
#
_entry.id   AF-A0AAW6E312-F1
#
_cell.length_a   1.000
_cell.length_b   1.000
_cell.length_c   1.000
_cell.angle_alpha   90.00
_cell.angle_beta   90.00
_cell.angle_gamma   90.00
#
_symmetry.space_group_name_H-M   'P 1'
#
loop_
_entity.id
_entity.type
_entity.pdbx_description
1 polymer ?
#
loop_
_entity_poly.entity_id
_entity_poly.type
_entity_poly.pdbx_seq_one_letter_code
_entity_poly.pdbx_strand_id
1 'polypeptide(L)' 'MAFFEQAITVLQTLVIALGAGLGIWGVINLLEGYGNDNPGAKSQGMKQLMAGAGVAVVGMVLVPLLSGLFSV' A
#
# COMPACT_ATOMS: atom_id res chain seq x y z
N MET A 1 -10.65 -16.93 -19.62
CA MET A 1 -10.39 -15.75 -18.77
C MET A 1 -9.02 -15.77 -18.07
N ALA A 2 -8.13 -16.73 -18.40
CA ALA A 2 -6.83 -16.91 -17.76
C ALA A 2 -5.91 -15.67 -17.78
N PHE A 3 -5.94 -14.88 -18.86
CA PHE A 3 -5.17 -13.64 -18.93
C PHE A 3 -5.56 -12.63 -17.83
N PHE A 4 -6.87 -12.42 -17.61
CA PHE A 4 -7.35 -11.47 -16.61
C PHE A 4 -7.07 -11.98 -15.19
N GLU A 5 -7.24 -13.27 -14.93
CA GLU A 5 -6.89 -13.87 -13.63
C GLU A 5 -5.40 -13.71 -13.30
N GLN A 6 -4.53 -13.94 -14.29
CA GLN A 6 -3.10 -13.69 -14.14
C GLN A 6 -2.79 -12.21 -13.91
N ALA A 7 -3.41 -11.31 -14.68
CA ALA A 7 -3.22 -9.87 -14.53
C ALA A 7 -3.66 -9.37 -13.14
N ILE A 8 -4.77 -9.88 -12.61
CA ILE A 8 -5.26 -9.57 -11.26
C ILE A 8 -4.27 -10.03 -10.19
N THR A 9 -3.72 -11.24 -10.34
CA THR A 9 -2.73 -11.78 -9.40
C THR A 9 -1.45 -10.93 -9.35
N VAL A 10 -0.96 -10.51 -10.53
CA VAL A 10 0.18 -9.60 -10.63
C VAL A 10 -0.15 -8.24 -10.00
N LEU A 11 -1.32 -7.68 -10.33
CA LEU A 11 -1.78 -6.40 -9.78
C LEU A 11 -1.87 -6.45 -8.25
N GLN A 12 -2.46 -7.52 -7.69
CA GLN A 12 -2.59 -7.70 -6.25
C GLN A 12 -1.22 -7.67 -5.57
N THR A 13 -0.27 -8.43 -6.11
CA THR A 13 1.10 -8.51 -5.58
C THR A 13 1.76 -7.13 -5.60
N LEU A 14 1.65 -6.40 -6.72
CA LEU A 14 2.25 -5.07 -6.85
C LEU A 14 1.64 -4.04 -5.90
N VAL A 15 0.30 -4.02 -5.78
CA VAL A 15 -0.40 -3.07 -4.90
C VAL A 15 -0.03 -3.32 -3.44
N ILE A 16 0.03 -4.58 -3.00
CA ILE A 16 0.47 -4.92 -1.63
C ILE A 16 1.92 -4.48 -1.41
N ALA A 17 2.82 -4.78 -2.35
CA ALA A 17 4.22 -4.41 -2.24
C ALA A 17 4.43 -2.89 -2.18
N LEU A 18 3.71 -2.12 -3.01
CA LEU A 18 3.75 -0.66 -3.01
C LEU A 18 3.19 -0.08 -1.70
N GLY A 19 2.08 -0.62 -1.21
CA GLY A 19 1.50 -0.22 0.08
C GLY A 19 2.43 -0.48 1.25
N ALA A 20 3.03 -1.67 1.31
CA ALA A 20 4.03 -2.02 2.32
C ALA A 20 5.27 -1.13 2.25
N GLY A 21 5.81 -0.90 1.04
CA GLY A 21 6.97 -0.03 0.82
C GLY A 21 6.72 1.41 1.28
N LEU A 22 5.56 1.98 0.93
CA LEU A 22 5.17 3.32 1.39
C LEU A 22 4.96 3.37 2.91
N GLY A 23 4.39 2.30 3.49
CA GLY A 23 4.21 2.17 4.93
C GLY A 23 5.54 2.19 5.68
N ILE A 24 6.52 1.41 5.22
CA ILE A 24 7.88 1.38 5.77
C ILE A 24 8.55 2.75 5.65
N TRP A 25 8.43 3.40 4.49
CA TRP A 25 8.95 4.75 4.30
C TRP A 25 8.33 5.77 5.26
N GLY A 26 7.02 5.65 5.54
CA GLY A 26 6.34 6.44 6.55
C GLY A 26 6.88 6.23 7.96
N VAL A 27 7.19 4.99 8.33
CA VAL A 27 7.83 4.68 9.62
C VAL A 27 9.22 5.30 9.71
N ILE A 28 10.03 5.22 8.65
CA ILE A 28 11.37 5.83 8.62
C ILE A 28 11.26 7.34 8.87
N ASN A 29 10.38 8.03 8.16
CA ASN A 29 10.18 9.47 8.33
C ASN A 29 9.63 9.83 9.72
N LEU A 30 8.82 8.96 10.34
CA LEU A 30 8.41 9.13 11.74
C LEU A 30 9.60 9.02 12.68
N LEU A 31 10.43 7.99 12.53
CA LEU A 31 11.60 7.79 13.39
C LEU A 31 12.60 8.94 13.26
N GLU A 32 12.89 9.39 12.03
CA GLU A 32 13.70 10.58 11.78
C GLU A 32 13.07 11.84 12.40
N GLY A 33 11.74 11.98 12.29
CA GLY A 33 11.00 13.10 12.89
C GLY A 33 11.01 13.10 14.41
N TYR A 34 10.98 11.94 15.07
CA TYR A 34 11.15 11.83 16.53
C TYR A 34 12.59 12.07 16.96
N GLY A 35 13.58 11.55 16.22
CA GLY A 35 15.01 11.75 16.52
C GLY A 35 15.45 13.21 16.40
N ASN A 36 14.95 13.93 15.38
CA ASN A 36 15.26 15.34 15.13
C ASN A 36 14.24 16.33 15.71
N ASP A 37 13.25 15.83 16.47
CA ASP A 37 12.08 16.57 16.95
C ASP A 37 11.46 17.53 15.90
N ASN A 38 11.34 17.05 14.66
CA ASN A 38 10.82 17.82 13.54
C ASN A 38 9.33 17.52 13.30
N PRO A 39 8.42 18.48 13.57
CA PRO A 39 6.98 18.28 13.36
C PRO A 39 6.61 17.96 11.90
N GLY A 40 7.38 18.49 10.94
CA GLY A 40 7.16 18.25 9.50
C GLY A 40 7.37 16.77 9.14
N ALA A 41 8.50 16.20 9.56
CA ALA A 41 8.82 14.79 9.33
C ALA A 41 7.83 13.86 10.05
N LYS A 42 7.41 14.19 11.28
CA LYS A 42 6.37 13.43 12.00
C LYS A 42 5.05 13.38 11.23
N SER A 43 4.59 14.54 10.75
CA SER A 43 3.34 14.63 9.98
C SER A 43 3.43 13.88 8.65
N GLN A 44 4.54 14.03 7.94
CA GLN A 44 4.77 13.35 6.68
C GLN A 44 4.83 11.82 6.84
N GLY A 45 5.59 11.34 7.83
CA GLY A 45 5.70 9.91 8.12
C GLY A 45 4.36 9.28 8.47
N MET A 46 3.53 9.96 9.29
CA MET A 46 2.18 9.47 9.60
C MET A 46 1.29 9.37 8.35
N LYS A 47 1.31 10.38 7.48
CA LYS A 47 0.51 10.36 6.24
C LYS A 47 0.92 9.21 5.33
N GLN A 48 2.22 8.96 5.18
CA GLN A 48 2.73 7.86 4.37
C GLN A 48 2.42 6.50 4.98
N LEU A 49 2.52 6.36 6.31
CA LEU A 49 2.12 5.14 7.00
C LEU A 49 0.65 4.80 6.74
N MET A 50 -0.23 5.78 6.93
CA MET A 50 -1.67 5.61 6.69
C MET A 50 -1.99 5.33 5.22
N ALA A 51 -1.35 6.05 4.31
CA ALA A 51 -1.50 5.82 2.87
C ALA A 51 -1.00 4.42 2.48
N GLY A 52 0.16 4.00 2.98
CA GLY A 52 0.73 2.68 2.72
C GLY A 52 -0.15 1.54 3.23
N ALA A 53 -0.64 1.67 4.46
CA ALA A 53 -1.61 0.71 5.02
C ALA A 53 -2.90 0.66 4.19
N GLY A 54 -3.45 1.80 3.79
CA GLY A 54 -4.63 1.87 2.93
C GLY A 54 -4.43 1.17 1.58
N VAL A 55 -3.31 1.44 0.90
CA VAL A 55 -2.97 0.79 -0.37
C VAL A 55 -2.78 -0.72 -0.20
N ALA A 56 -2.11 -1.17 0.87
CA ALA A 56 -1.95 -2.59 1.16
C ALA A 56 -3.31 -3.30 1.36
N VAL A 57 -4.24 -2.66 2.09
CA VAL A 57 -5.60 -3.18 2.30
C VAL A 57 -6.37 -3.27 0.98
N VAL A 58 -6.25 -2.28 0.09
CA VAL A 58 -6.84 -2.34 -1.26
C VAL A 58 -6.31 -3.56 -2.02
N GLY A 59 -5.01 -3.82 -1.98
CA GLY A 59 -4.41 -5.01 -2.58
C GLY A 59 -4.90 -6.32 -1.98
N MET A 60 -5.08 -6.39 -0.66
CA MET A 60 -5.54 -7.60 0.02
C MET A 60 -7.04 -7.89 -0.20
N VAL A 61 -7.87 -6.86 -0.23
CA VAL A 61 -9.33 -7.01 -0.16
C VAL A 61 -10.03 -6.68 -1.47
N LEU A 62 -9.65 -5.58 -2.14
CA LEU A 62 -10.41 -5.09 -3.30
C LEU A 62 -9.90 -5.66 -4.62
N VAL A 63 -8.58 -5.83 -4.80
CA VAL A 63 -8.03 -6.35 -6.06
C VAL A 63 -8.53 -7.77 -6.37
N PRO A 64 -8.65 -8.72 -5.41
CA PRO A 64 -9.22 -10.05 -5.70
C PRO A 64 -10.66 -10.03 -6.20
N LEU A 65 -11.47 -9.04 -5.80
CA LEU A 65 -12.88 -8.94 -6.21
C LEU A 65 -13.03 -8.66 -7.71
N LEU A 66 -11.99 -8.14 -8.37
CA LEU A 66 -11.97 -7.97 -9.81
C LEU A 66 -12.13 -9.29 -10.56
N SER A 67 -11.73 -10.42 -9.95
CA SER A 67 -11.90 -11.75 -10.56
C SER A 67 -13.37 -12.09 -10.81
N GLY A 68 -14.26 -11.77 -9.86
CA GLY A 68 -15.71 -11.97 -10.00
C GLY A 68 -16.39 -10.97 -10.94
N LEU A 69 -15.78 -9.80 -11.19
CA LEU A 69 -16.30 -8.83 -12.15
C LEU A 69 -15.96 -9.21 -13.59
N PHE A 70 -14.78 -9.80 -13.80
CA PHE A 70 -14.31 -10.21 -15.12
C PHE A 70 -14.55 -11.69 -15.43
N SER A 71 -15.32 -12.40 -14.59
CA SER A 71 -15.68 -13.81 -14.77
C SER A 71 -16.92 -14.04 -15.66
N VAL A 72 -17.44 -12.99 -16.33
CA VAL A 72 -18.67 -13.03 -17.15
C VAL A 72 -18.33 -13.17 -18.63
#